data_AF-A0A256Z5Q7-F1
#
_entry.id   AF-A0A256Z5Q7-F1
#
_cell.length_a   1.000
_cell.length_b   1.000
_cell.length_c   1.000
_cell.angle_alpha   90.00
_cell.angle_beta   90.00
_cell.angle_gamma   90.00
#
_symmetry.space_group_name_H-M   'P 1'
#
loop_
_entity.id
_entity.type
_entity.pdbx_description
1 polymer ?
#
loop_
_entity_poly.entity_id
_entity_poly.type
_entity_poly.pdbx_seq_one_letter_code
_entity_poly.pdbx_strand_id
1 'polypeptide(L)'
;MRGKKIEKKERKALERLKRKLTVENLWLYVIASLLKGPTYAYDVRKRIRELFGFDPSPITLYAVVYRLRRDGFIKVISEQPKTYGVTEEGIKTLREALKIIEENANKLKKLLEGK
;
A
#
# COMPACT_ATOMS: atom_id res chain seq x y z
N MET A 1 9.67 -35.85 7.06
CA MET A 1 10.56 -34.66 6.96
C MET A 1 10.37 -33.82 5.67
N ARG A 2 9.99 -34.40 4.52
CA ARG A 2 9.71 -33.65 3.27
C ARG A 2 8.53 -32.67 3.37
N GLY A 3 7.41 -33.06 3.99
CA GLY A 3 6.23 -32.19 4.16
C GLY A 3 6.50 -30.89 4.92
N LYS A 4 7.18 -30.96 6.08
CA LYS A 4 7.57 -29.77 6.87
C LYS A 4 8.46 -28.79 6.11
N LYS A 5 9.28 -29.26 5.16
CA LYS A 5 10.17 -28.41 4.34
C LYS A 5 9.42 -27.69 3.22
N ILE A 6 8.39 -28.32 2.65
CA ILE A 6 7.50 -27.73 1.62
C ILE A 6 6.61 -26.64 2.25
N GLU A 7 5.95 -26.97 3.36
CA GLU A 7 5.10 -26.03 4.11
C GLU A 7 5.89 -24.80 4.60
N LYS A 8 7.16 -24.99 5.03
CA LYS A 8 8.07 -23.87 5.38
C LYS A 8 8.44 -23.01 4.16
N LYS A 9 8.58 -23.61 2.97
CA LYS A 9 8.91 -22.90 1.73
C LYS A 9 7.72 -22.09 1.21
N GLU A 10 6.51 -22.64 1.28
CA GLU A 10 5.25 -21.97 0.94
C GLU A 10 4.99 -20.76 1.84
N ARG A 11 5.15 -20.93 3.17
CA ARG A 11 5.10 -19.81 4.11
C ARG A 11 6.05 -18.68 3.72
N LYS A 12 7.31 -19.00 3.35
CA LYS A 12 8.29 -18.00 2.90
C LYS A 12 7.86 -17.29 1.61
N ALA A 13 7.18 -17.95 0.68
CA ALA A 13 6.72 -17.34 -0.57
C ALA A 13 5.56 -16.36 -0.33
N LEU A 14 4.59 -16.78 0.47
CA LEU A 14 3.45 -15.95 0.85
C LEU A 14 3.88 -14.74 1.70
N GLU A 15 4.83 -14.91 2.62
CA GLU A 15 5.41 -13.80 3.40
C GLU A 15 6.08 -12.76 2.50
N ARG A 16 6.86 -13.19 1.50
CA ARG A 16 7.46 -12.27 0.52
C ARG A 16 6.40 -11.51 -0.25
N LEU A 17 5.35 -12.20 -0.70
CA LEU A 17 4.22 -11.55 -1.39
C LEU A 17 3.54 -10.52 -0.48
N LYS A 18 3.21 -10.89 0.76
CA LYS A 18 2.60 -9.98 1.75
C LYS A 18 3.46 -8.73 1.96
N ARG A 19 4.78 -8.87 2.12
CA ARG A 19 5.71 -7.74 2.27
C ARG A 19 5.72 -6.83 1.03
N LYS A 20 5.75 -7.43 -0.16
CA LYS A 20 5.73 -6.70 -1.43
C LYS A 20 4.42 -5.95 -1.65
N LEU A 21 3.29 -6.56 -1.30
CA LEU A 21 1.97 -5.93 -1.44
C LEU A 21 1.67 -4.91 -0.34
N THR A 22 2.37 -4.94 0.81
CA THR A 22 2.17 -3.98 1.92
C THR A 22 3.32 -2.97 2.02
N VAL A 23 4.37 -3.29 2.78
CA VAL A 23 5.43 -2.36 3.20
C VAL A 23 6.23 -1.82 2.01
N GLU A 24 6.55 -2.66 1.01
CA GLU A 24 7.34 -2.19 -0.14
C GLU A 24 6.53 -1.38 -1.15
N ASN A 25 5.19 -1.52 -1.13
CA ASN A 25 4.24 -0.70 -1.88
C ASN A 25 3.39 0.16 -0.94
N LEU A 26 3.99 0.69 0.14
CA LEU A 26 3.29 1.44 1.19
C LEU A 26 2.51 2.66 0.65
N TRP A 27 2.95 3.21 -0.48
CA TRP A 27 2.34 4.37 -1.12
C TRP A 27 0.85 4.17 -1.43
N LEU A 28 0.44 2.93 -1.79
CA LEU A 28 -0.96 2.57 -2.05
C LEU A 28 -1.82 2.91 -0.83
N TYR A 29 -1.34 2.50 0.35
CA TYR A 29 -2.05 2.63 1.62
C TYR A 29 -1.98 4.05 2.18
N VAL A 30 -0.92 4.80 1.89
CA VAL A 30 -0.86 6.23 2.21
C VAL A 30 -1.92 6.99 1.44
N ILE A 31 -1.99 6.81 0.12
CA ILE A 31 -3.00 7.47 -0.72
C ILE A 31 -4.41 7.04 -0.30
N ALA A 32 -4.64 5.73 -0.14
CA ALA A 32 -5.95 5.21 0.28
C ALA A 32 -6.37 5.75 1.66
N SER A 33 -5.44 5.91 2.61
CA SER A 33 -5.72 6.50 3.92
C SER A 33 -6.08 7.98 3.84
N LEU A 34 -5.51 8.72 2.89
CA LEU A 34 -5.82 10.13 2.66
C LEU A 34 -7.15 10.34 1.91
N LEU A 35 -7.72 9.30 1.28
CA LEU A 35 -9.09 9.35 0.75
C LEU A 35 -10.15 9.48 1.84
N LYS A 36 -9.84 9.11 3.09
CA LYS A 36 -10.71 9.37 4.25
C LYS A 36 -10.71 10.85 4.69
N GLY A 37 -9.92 11.69 4.02
CA GLY A 37 -9.80 13.12 4.29
C GLY A 37 -8.37 13.52 4.66
N PRO A 38 -7.99 14.80 4.51
CA PRO A 38 -6.66 15.27 4.83
C PRO A 38 -6.28 15.04 6.30
N THR A 39 -5.01 14.70 6.56
CA THR A 39 -4.50 14.56 7.94
C THR A 39 -2.97 14.67 8.01
N TYR A 40 -2.41 14.75 9.22
CA TYR A 40 -0.97 14.72 9.46
C TYR A 40 -0.40 13.30 9.30
N ALA A 41 0.89 13.23 9.00
CA ALA A 41 1.57 11.96 8.69
C ALA A 41 1.46 10.90 9.80
N TYR A 42 1.42 11.30 11.07
CA TYR A 42 1.22 10.37 12.19
C TYR A 42 -0.14 9.64 12.11
N ASP A 43 -1.21 10.36 11.76
CA ASP A 43 -2.55 9.80 11.64
C ASP A 43 -2.72 8.93 10.40
N VAL A 44 -1.95 9.19 9.33
CA VAL A 44 -1.86 8.25 8.20
C VAL A 44 -1.41 6.87 8.70
N ARG A 45 -0.41 6.80 9.59
CA ARG A 45 0.03 5.53 10.17
C ARG A 45 -1.09 4.83 10.94
N LYS A 46 -1.84 5.59 11.74
CA LYS A 46 -2.97 5.09 12.52
C LYS A 46 -4.05 4.49 11.62
N ARG A 47 -4.44 5.22 10.57
CA ARG A 47 -5.39 4.75 9.56
C ARG A 47 -4.89 3.49 8.86
N ILE A 48 -3.61 3.39 8.54
CA ILE A 48 -3.07 2.19 7.88
C ILE A 48 -3.23 0.96 8.78
N ARG A 49 -2.95 1.08 10.07
CA ARG A 49 -3.17 0.00 11.04
C ARG A 49 -4.64 -0.40 11.11
N GLU A 50 -5.53 0.58 11.27
CA GLU A 50 -6.96 0.35 11.46
C GLU A 50 -7.64 -0.23 10.21
N LEU A 51 -7.28 0.25 9.02
CA LEU A 51 -7.91 -0.14 7.76
C LEU A 51 -7.32 -1.41 7.14
N PHE A 52 -6.02 -1.66 7.33
CA PHE A 52 -5.31 -2.71 6.59
C PHE A 52 -4.59 -3.74 7.48
N GLY A 53 -4.61 -3.57 8.81
CA GLY A 53 -4.11 -4.56 9.74
C GLY A 53 -2.58 -4.73 9.74
N PHE A 54 -1.82 -3.73 9.28
CA PHE A 54 -0.36 -3.73 9.38
C PHE A 54 0.17 -2.35 9.81
N ASP A 55 1.36 -2.33 10.40
CA ASP A 55 1.96 -1.11 10.93
C ASP A 55 3.30 -0.80 10.25
N PRO A 56 3.38 0.23 9.40
CA PRO A 56 4.65 0.63 8.80
C PRO A 56 5.53 1.36 9.82
N SER A 57 6.85 1.28 9.66
CA SER A 57 7.77 2.09 10.47
C SER A 57 7.56 3.58 10.19
N PRO A 58 7.73 4.48 11.19
CA PRO A 58 7.67 5.92 10.97
C PRO A 58 8.62 6.38 9.86
N ILE A 59 9.86 5.90 9.86
CA ILE A 59 10.89 6.30 8.89
C ILE A 59 10.42 5.98 7.46
N THR A 60 9.92 4.76 7.23
CA THR A 60 9.40 4.35 5.93
C THR A 60 8.19 5.18 5.52
N LEU A 61 7.25 5.43 6.44
CA LEU A 61 6.07 6.24 6.18
C LEU A 61 6.44 7.66 5.77
N TYR A 62 7.31 8.34 6.53
CA TYR A 62 7.75 9.69 6.22
C TYR A 62 8.48 9.77 4.87
N ALA A 63 9.34 8.79 4.55
CA ALA A 63 10.01 8.72 3.26
C ALA A 63 9.03 8.55 2.09
N VAL A 64 7.95 7.79 2.28
CA VAL A 64 6.90 7.61 1.27
C VAL A 64 6.05 8.87 1.12
N VAL A 65 5.62 9.49 2.22
CA VAL A 65 4.88 10.76 2.22
C VAL A 65 5.70 11.85 1.50
N TYR A 66 6.99 11.95 1.81
CA TYR A 66 7.88 12.90 1.16
C TYR A 66 7.95 12.68 -0.36
N ARG A 67 8.18 11.43 -0.81
CA ARG A 67 8.22 11.09 -2.24
C ARG A 67 6.90 11.39 -2.94
N LEU A 68 5.78 10.96 -2.37
CA LEU A 68 4.45 11.22 -2.93
C LEU A 68 4.17 12.73 -3.06
N ARG A 69 4.61 13.55 -2.10
CA ARG A 69 4.47 15.01 -2.19
C ARG A 69 5.33 15.57 -3.31
N ARG A 70 6.60 15.17 -3.36
CA ARG A 70 7.57 15.61 -4.37
C ARG A 70 7.08 15.25 -5.79
N ASP A 71 6.50 14.07 -5.94
CA ASP A 71 6.03 13.54 -7.22
C ASP A 71 4.59 14.01 -7.55
N GLY A 72 3.97 14.85 -6.71
CA GLY A 72 2.68 15.50 -7.01
C GLY A 72 1.42 14.65 -6.73
N PHE A 73 1.56 13.47 -6.16
CA PHE A 73 0.43 12.57 -5.84
C PHE A 73 -0.32 12.94 -4.55
N ILE A 74 0.35 13.69 -3.66
CA ILE A 74 -0.26 14.30 -2.49
C ILE A 74 0.19 15.76 -2.38
N LYS A 75 -0.58 16.57 -1.67
CA LYS A 75 -0.27 17.99 -1.42
C LYS A 75 -0.50 18.35 0.04
N VAL A 76 0.09 19.47 0.48
CA VAL A 76 -0.26 20.07 1.77
C VAL A 76 -1.62 20.77 1.63
N ILE A 77 -2.47 20.57 2.62
CA ILE A 77 -3.79 21.19 2.70
C ILE A 77 -3.81 22.33 3.74
N SER A 78 -3.09 22.17 4.84
CA SER A 78 -2.80 23.23 5.82
C SER A 78 -1.36 23.08 6.29
N GLU A 79 -0.65 24.18 6.52
CA GLU A 79 0.70 24.17 7.12
C GLU A 79 0.66 24.22 8.65
N GLN A 80 -0.47 24.60 9.26
CA GLN A 80 -0.63 24.75 10.73
C GLN A 80 -2.02 24.24 11.20
N PRO A 81 -2.13 22.99 11.69
CA PRO A 81 -1.11 21.95 11.66
C PRO A 81 -0.87 21.42 10.23
N LYS A 82 0.35 20.92 9.98
CA LYS A 82 0.74 20.40 8.67
C LYS A 82 -0.04 19.14 8.31
N THR A 83 -0.98 19.26 7.37
CA THR A 83 -1.84 18.16 6.89
C THR A 83 -1.62 17.90 5.42
N TYR A 84 -1.76 16.64 5.03
CA TYR A 84 -1.62 16.17 3.65
C TYR A 84 -2.96 15.70 3.13
N GLY A 85 -3.21 15.93 1.85
CA GLY A 85 -4.37 15.41 1.12
C GLY A 85 -3.94 14.84 -0.22
N VAL A 86 -4.76 13.96 -0.78
CA VAL A 86 -4.51 13.37 -2.10
C VAL A 86 -4.79 14.37 -3.22
N THR A 87 -4.05 14.29 -4.33
CA THR A 87 -4.34 15.03 -5.58
C THR A 87 -5.16 14.18 -6.54
N GLU A 88 -5.72 14.80 -7.60
CA GLU A 88 -6.41 14.04 -8.65
C GLU A 88 -5.48 13.01 -9.31
N GLU A 89 -4.24 13.41 -9.59
CA GLU A 89 -3.23 12.50 -10.12
C GLU A 89 -2.95 11.35 -9.15
N GLY A 90 -2.85 11.60 -7.84
CA GLY A 90 -2.70 10.53 -6.85
C GLY A 90 -3.86 9.52 -6.84
N ILE A 91 -5.10 10.00 -7.02
CA ILE A 91 -6.28 9.13 -7.16
C ILE A 91 -6.18 8.29 -8.42
N LYS A 92 -5.82 8.91 -9.56
CA LYS A 92 -5.66 8.23 -10.84
C LYS A 92 -4.58 7.15 -10.78
N THR A 93 -3.41 7.47 -10.23
CA THR A 93 -2.30 6.53 -10.06
C THR A 93 -2.69 5.34 -9.17
N LEU A 94 -3.44 5.59 -8.08
CA LEU A 94 -3.95 4.50 -7.25
C LEU A 94 -4.91 3.58 -8.03
N ARG A 95 -5.83 4.14 -8.83
CA ARG A 95 -6.75 3.36 -9.67
C ARG A 95 -6.00 2.51 -10.69
N GLU A 96 -4.99 3.06 -11.35
CA GLU A 96 -4.16 2.33 -12.32
C GLU A 96 -3.39 1.18 -11.66
N ALA A 97 -2.83 1.40 -10.47
CA ALA A 97 -2.15 0.34 -9.73
C ALA A 97 -3.10 -0.80 -9.31
N LEU A 98 -4.32 -0.46 -8.86
CA LEU A 98 -5.33 -1.47 -8.53
C LEU A 98 -5.73 -2.29 -9.76
N LYS A 99 -5.88 -1.65 -10.93
CA LYS A 99 -6.15 -2.33 -12.20
C LYS A 99 -5.05 -3.34 -12.54
N ILE A 100 -3.77 -2.95 -12.42
CA ILE A 100 -2.64 -3.86 -12.66
C ILE A 100 -2.66 -5.07 -11.72
N ILE A 101 -2.95 -4.85 -10.43
CA ILE A 101 -3.04 -5.92 -9.44
C ILE A 101 -4.19 -6.88 -9.78
N GLU A 102 -5.37 -6.34 -10.10
CA GLU A 102 -6.56 -7.11 -10.44
C GLU A 102 -6.38 -7.92 -11.74
N GLU A 103 -5.84 -7.31 -12.79
CA GLU A 103 -5.54 -7.99 -14.05
C GLU A 103 -4.61 -9.18 -13.85
N ASN A 104 -3.53 -9.00 -13.08
CA ASN A 104 -2.59 -10.07 -12.79
C ASN A 104 -3.23 -11.18 -11.94
N ALA A 105 -4.02 -10.83 -10.93
CA ALA A 105 -4.76 -11.80 -10.14
C ALA A 105 -5.74 -12.61 -11.00
N ASN A 106 -6.46 -11.96 -11.91
CA ASN A 106 -7.42 -12.60 -12.79
C ASN A 106 -6.74 -13.52 -13.82
N LYS A 107 -5.60 -13.12 -14.40
CA LYS A 107 -4.80 -13.99 -15.28
C LYS A 107 -4.38 -15.27 -14.55
N LEU A 108 -3.95 -15.17 -13.30
CA LEU A 108 -3.56 -16.33 -12.49
C LEU A 108 -4.76 -17.24 -12.17
N LYS A 109 -5.92 -16.68 -11.83
CA LYS A 109 -7.15 -17.45 -11.55
C LYS A 109 -7.62 -18.25 -12.76
N LYS A 110 -7.62 -17.65 -13.96
CA LYS A 110 -8.01 -18.34 -15.21
C LYS A 110 -7.17 -19.60 -15.48
N LEU A 111 -5.88 -19.58 -15.13
CA LEU A 111 -5.00 -20.73 -15.29
C LEU A 111 -5.26 -21.86 -14.26
N LEU A 112 -5.95 -21.55 -13.16
CA LEU A 112 -6.39 -22.54 -12.17
C LEU A 112 -7.76 -23.11 -12.52
N GLU A 113 -8.67 -22.31 -13.08
CA GLU A 113 -10.02 -22.71 -13.50
C GLU A 113 -10.01 -23.56 -14.79
N GLY A 114 -8.98 -23.43 -15.62
CA GLY A 114 -8.76 -24.27 -16.81
C GLY A 114 -8.10 -25.62 -16.53
N LYS A 115 -8.07 -26.07 -15.28
CA LYS A 115 -7.61 -27.39 -14.82
C LYS A 115 -8.73 -28.12 -14.10
#